data_AF-D3E1N2-F1
#
_entry.id   AF-D3E1N2-F1
#
_cell.length_a   1.000
_cell.length_b   1.000
_cell.length_c   1.000
_cell.angle_alpha   90.00
_cell.angle_beta   90.00
_cell.angle_gamma   90.00
#
_symmetry.space_group_name_H-M   'P 1'
#
loop_
_entity.id
_entity.type
_entity.pdbx_description
1 polymer ?
#
loop_
_entity_poly.entity_id
_entity_poly.type
_entity_poly.pdbx_seq_one_letter_code
_entity_poly.pdbx_strand_id
1 'polypeptide(L)'
;MLISVLGVIVIIIMVVAAAYVGFSVVSSSLTGGISSGTQYDELATLKSNCSSLEAQFNITGTKIYAMQNITLEREFVNAQVELIKVQNDLDSVESALASGQPASEVDKRIQQSKEDLKIAQQAYNSLSVK
;
A
#
# COMPACT_ATOMS: atom_id res chain seq x y z
N MET A 1 -29.67 -10.85 -7.19
CA MET A 1 -28.76 -11.44 -8.18
C MET A 1 -27.42 -11.69 -7.50
N LEU A 2 -26.99 -12.94 -7.38
CA LEU A 2 -25.74 -13.30 -6.72
C LEU A 2 -24.59 -13.05 -7.70
N ILE A 3 -23.89 -11.93 -7.57
CA ILE A 3 -22.59 -11.76 -8.22
C ILE A 3 -21.70 -12.90 -7.70
N SER A 4 -21.32 -13.79 -8.62
CA SER A 4 -20.50 -14.96 -8.31
C SER A 4 -19.14 -14.46 -7.82
N VAL A 5 -18.86 -14.71 -6.54
CA VAL A 5 -17.62 -14.33 -5.84
C VAL A 5 -16.37 -14.79 -6.61
N LEU A 6 -16.49 -15.91 -7.33
CA LEU A 6 -15.43 -16.44 -8.18
C LEU A 6 -15.05 -15.52 -9.35
N GLY A 7 -16.03 -14.80 -9.91
CA GLY A 7 -15.79 -13.87 -11.03
C GLY A 7 -15.05 -12.60 -10.62
N VAL A 8 -15.27 -12.13 -9.38
CA VAL A 8 -14.58 -10.95 -8.84
C VAL A 8 -13.11 -11.28 -8.52
N ILE A 9 -12.84 -12.49 -8.01
CA ILE A 9 -11.48 -12.94 -7.69
C ILE A 9 -10.58 -12.98 -8.93
N VAL A 10 -11.09 -13.44 -10.09
CA VAL A 10 -10.32 -13.50 -11.34
C VAL A 10 -9.94 -12.09 -11.82
N ILE A 11 -10.84 -11.12 -11.69
CA ILE A 11 -10.56 -9.72 -12.07
C ILE A 11 -9.45 -9.14 -11.18
N ILE A 12 -9.50 -9.40 -9.87
CA ILE A 12 -8.49 -8.90 -8.92
C ILE A 12 -7.11 -9.52 -9.22
N ILE A 13 -7.04 -10.82 -9.49
CA ILE A 13 -5.78 -11.50 -9.86
C ILE A 13 -5.20 -10.89 -11.14
N MET A 14 -6.04 -10.57 -12.12
CA MET A 14 -5.61 -10.02 -13.40
C MET A 14 -5.06 -8.59 -13.27
N VAL A 15 -5.67 -7.77 -12.41
CA VAL A 15 -5.17 -6.42 -12.08
C VAL A 15 -3.86 -6.48 -11.30
N VAL A 16 -3.74 -7.42 -10.35
CA VAL A 16 -2.50 -7.62 -9.57
C VAL A 16 -1.34 -8.11 -10.44
N ALA A 17 -1.59 -9.02 -11.38
CA ALA A 17 -0.58 -9.47 -12.33
C ALA A 17 -0.12 -8.35 -13.28
N ALA A 18 -1.05 -7.51 -13.75
CA ALA A 18 -0.73 -6.35 -14.57
C ALA A 18 0.11 -5.30 -13.81
N ALA A 19 -0.17 -5.07 -12.52
CA ALA A 19 0.63 -4.21 -11.66
C ALA A 19 2.05 -4.76 -11.45
N TYR A 20 2.20 -6.09 -11.29
CA TYR A 20 3.50 -6.72 -11.08
C TYR A 20 4.39 -6.65 -12.35
N VAL A 21 3.81 -6.90 -13.53
CA VAL A 21 4.55 -6.87 -14.80
C VAL A 21 4.84 -5.44 -15.26
N GLY A 22 3.95 -4.48 -15.00
CA GLY A 22 4.18 -3.07 -15.31
C GLY A 22 5.30 -2.43 -14.47
N PHE A 23 5.44 -2.86 -13.21
CA PHE A 23 6.42 -2.27 -12.28
C PHE A 23 7.85 -2.77 -12.51
N SER A 24 8.05 -4.00 -13.00
CA SER A 24 9.40 -4.51 -13.32
C SER A 24 10.09 -3.78 -14.47
N VAL A 25 9.35 -3.11 -15.36
CA VAL A 25 9.93 -2.31 -16.46
C VAL A 25 10.42 -0.94 -15.98
N VAL A 26 9.87 -0.39 -14.90
CA VAL A 26 10.21 0.96 -14.40
C VAL A 26 11.52 0.96 -13.59
N SER A 27 11.91 -0.16 -12.99
CA SER A 27 13.11 -0.21 -12.13
C SER A 27 14.44 -0.02 -12.86
N SER A 28 14.50 -0.14 -14.20
CA SER A 28 15.76 -0.04 -14.96
C SER A 28 16.05 1.34 -15.58
N SER A 29 15.23 2.36 -15.34
CA SER A 29 15.41 3.67 -16.02
C SER A 29 15.58 4.88 -15.08
N LEU A 30 15.76 4.68 -13.77
CA LEU A 30 15.82 5.78 -12.78
C LEU A 30 17.21 6.42 -12.58
N THR A 31 18.18 6.19 -13.48
CA THR A 31 19.41 6.99 -13.52
C THR A 31 19.21 8.23 -14.39
N GLY A 32 18.47 9.22 -13.89
CA GLY A 32 18.26 10.47 -14.62
C GLY A 32 17.57 11.54 -13.79
N GLY A 33 18.36 12.34 -13.08
CA GLY A 33 17.99 13.65 -12.52
C GLY A 33 16.59 13.75 -11.91
N ILE A 34 16.44 13.32 -10.66
CA ILE A 34 15.17 13.44 -9.91
C ILE A 34 14.92 14.91 -9.60
N SER A 35 13.93 15.50 -10.26
CA SER A 35 13.38 16.82 -9.94
C SER A 35 12.38 16.68 -8.79
N SER A 36 12.24 17.69 -7.94
CA SER A 36 11.27 17.68 -6.83
C SER A 36 9.84 17.35 -7.32
N GLY A 37 9.49 17.73 -8.55
CA GLY A 37 8.19 17.41 -9.16
C GLY A 37 7.88 15.92 -9.27
N THR A 38 8.88 15.06 -9.53
CA THR A 38 8.65 13.61 -9.60
C THR A 38 8.44 13.00 -8.21
N GLN A 39 9.05 13.56 -7.17
CA GLN A 39 8.90 13.09 -5.80
C GLN A 39 7.49 13.37 -5.24
N TYR A 40 6.90 14.51 -5.60
CA TYR A 40 5.50 14.82 -5.26
C TYR A 40 4.52 13.86 -5.95
N ASP A 41 4.75 13.55 -7.23
CA ASP A 41 3.92 12.58 -7.97
C ASP A 41 4.02 11.15 -7.39
N GLU A 42 5.23 10.74 -7.01
CA GLU A 42 5.43 9.46 -6.34
C GLU A 42 4.72 9.43 -4.99
N LEU A 43 4.87 10.47 -4.15
CA LEU A 43 4.16 10.58 -2.88
C LEU A 43 2.64 10.52 -3.09
N ALA A 44 2.09 11.26 -4.06
CA ALA A 44 0.67 11.24 -4.37
C ALA A 44 0.18 9.83 -4.76
N THR A 45 0.96 9.12 -5.58
CA THR A 45 0.68 7.74 -5.97
C THR A 45 0.68 6.81 -4.74
N LEU A 46 1.67 6.93 -3.86
CA LEU A 46 1.70 6.14 -2.63
C LEU A 46 0.51 6.44 -1.70
N LYS A 47 0.16 7.71 -1.51
CA LYS A 47 -1.00 8.11 -0.70
C LYS A 47 -2.30 7.51 -1.27
N SER A 48 -2.45 7.53 -2.59
CA SER A 48 -3.60 6.89 -3.25
C SER A 48 -3.65 5.38 -3.00
N ASN A 49 -2.52 4.68 -3.11
CA ASN A 49 -2.45 3.25 -2.87
C ASN A 49 -2.71 2.89 -1.39
N CYS A 50 -2.13 3.66 -0.46
CA CYS A 50 -2.36 3.53 0.98
C CYS A 50 -3.85 3.74 1.32
N SER A 51 -4.48 4.77 0.76
CA SER A 51 -5.91 5.04 0.97
C SER A 51 -6.81 3.93 0.41
N SER A 52 -6.45 3.37 -0.76
CA SER A 52 -7.14 2.20 -1.32
C SER A 52 -7.02 0.97 -0.41
N LEU A 53 -5.82 0.74 0.16
CA LEU A 53 -5.59 -0.33 1.12
C LEU A 53 -6.37 -0.08 2.43
N GLU A 54 -6.40 1.14 2.95
CA GLU A 54 -7.18 1.51 4.13
C GLU A 54 -8.68 1.24 3.93
N ALA A 55 -9.23 1.58 2.75
CA ALA A 55 -10.61 1.26 2.43
C ALA A 55 -10.88 -0.26 2.46
N GLN A 56 -9.93 -1.06 1.94
CA GLN A 56 -9.99 -2.52 2.00
C GLN A 56 -9.91 -3.05 3.44
N PHE A 57 -9.08 -2.43 4.30
CA PHE A 57 -9.03 -2.75 5.73
C PHE A 57 -10.35 -2.45 6.42
N ASN A 58 -10.96 -1.28 6.17
CA ASN A 58 -12.23 -0.90 6.78
C ASN A 58 -13.35 -1.89 6.42
N ILE A 59 -13.46 -2.25 5.14
CA ILE A 59 -14.44 -3.24 4.66
C ILE A 59 -14.19 -4.60 5.32
N THR A 60 -12.94 -5.06 5.36
CA THR A 60 -12.60 -6.38 5.94
C THR A 60 -12.75 -6.42 7.45
N GLY A 61 -12.44 -5.32 8.16
CA GLY A 61 -12.60 -5.20 9.60
C GLY A 61 -14.03 -5.47 10.02
N THR A 62 -15.02 -4.88 9.34
CA THR A 62 -16.45 -5.15 9.64
C THR A 62 -16.81 -6.63 9.54
N LYS A 63 -16.23 -7.36 8.58
CA LYS A 63 -16.44 -8.81 8.43
C LYS A 63 -15.73 -9.60 9.51
N ILE A 64 -14.49 -9.25 9.84
CA ILE A 64 -13.69 -9.95 10.86
C ILE A 64 -14.31 -9.81 12.24
N TYR A 65 -14.69 -8.61 12.65
CA TYR A 65 -15.36 -8.40 13.93
C TYR A 65 -16.73 -9.09 14.01
N ALA A 66 -17.44 -9.23 12.88
CA ALA A 66 -18.69 -9.99 12.84
C ALA A 66 -18.49 -11.51 13.01
N MET A 67 -17.32 -12.04 12.62
CA MET A 67 -16.99 -13.47 12.75
C MET A 67 -16.65 -13.90 14.19
N GLN A 68 -16.43 -12.97 15.12
CA GLN A 68 -16.07 -13.23 16.53
C GLN A 68 -14.88 -14.20 16.67
N ASN A 69 -13.93 -14.14 15.73
CA ASN A 69 -12.75 -14.98 15.73
C ASN A 69 -11.55 -14.18 16.24
N ILE A 70 -11.22 -14.38 17.51
CA ILE A 70 -10.16 -13.67 18.24
C ILE A 70 -8.79 -13.78 17.54
N THR A 71 -8.51 -14.90 16.86
CA THR A 71 -7.25 -15.07 16.12
C THR A 71 -7.21 -14.17 14.90
N LEU A 72 -8.28 -14.17 14.10
CA LEU A 72 -8.39 -13.30 12.92
C LEU A 72 -8.45 -11.82 13.31
N GLU A 73 -9.10 -11.47 14.41
CA GLU A 73 -9.09 -10.11 14.95
C GLU A 73 -7.68 -9.66 15.31
N ARG A 74 -6.88 -10.52 15.96
CA ARG A 74 -5.48 -10.22 16.28
C ARG A 74 -4.63 -10.04 15.02
N GLU A 75 -4.77 -10.94 14.05
CA GLU A 75 -4.05 -10.83 12.77
C GLU A 75 -4.44 -9.55 12.02
N PHE A 76 -5.72 -9.19 12.04
CA PHE A 76 -6.22 -7.95 11.46
C PHE A 76 -5.66 -6.71 12.16
N VAL A 77 -5.64 -6.69 13.50
CA VAL A 77 -5.03 -5.58 14.26
C VAL A 77 -3.53 -5.46 13.96
N ASN A 78 -2.79 -6.56 13.89
CA ASN A 78 -1.38 -6.53 13.50
C ASN A 78 -1.19 -5.98 12.08
N ALA A 79 -2.03 -6.39 11.14
CA ALA A 79 -1.98 -5.86 9.78
C ALA A 79 -2.34 -4.36 9.71
N GLN A 80 -3.24 -3.87 10.58
CA GLN A 80 -3.53 -2.44 10.72
C GLN A 80 -2.33 -1.65 11.27
N VAL A 81 -1.52 -2.23 12.15
CA VAL A 81 -0.29 -1.59 12.64
C VAL A 81 0.67 -1.33 11.48
N GLU A 82 0.83 -2.28 10.56
CA GLU A 82 1.65 -2.10 9.35
C GLU A 82 1.07 -0.99 8.45
N LEU A 83 -0.25 -0.92 8.29
CA LEU A 83 -0.88 0.18 7.54
C LEU A 83 -0.62 1.55 8.17
N ILE A 84 -0.74 1.66 9.50
CA ILE A 84 -0.46 2.90 10.24
C ILE A 84 1.01 3.30 10.09
N LYS A 85 1.92 2.33 10.08
CA LYS A 85 3.34 2.58 9.86
C LYS A 85 3.57 3.26 8.51
N VAL A 86 2.96 2.74 7.45
CA VAL A 86 3.00 3.34 6.10
C VAL A 86 2.50 4.77 6.10
N GLN A 87 1.40 5.05 6.80
CA GLN A 87 0.87 6.43 6.91
C GLN A 87 1.89 7.37 7.55
N ASN A 88 2.53 6.95 8.65
CA ASN A 88 3.57 7.74 9.30
C ASN A 88 4.79 7.96 8.38
N ASP A 89 5.19 6.96 7.61
CA ASP A 89 6.29 7.08 6.67
C ASP A 89 5.96 8.05 5.52
N LEU A 90 4.71 8.04 5.04
CA LEU A 90 4.23 9.02 4.05
C LEU A 90 4.21 10.45 4.60
N ASP A 91 3.78 10.63 5.84
CA ASP A 91 3.83 11.94 6.51
C ASP A 91 5.28 12.42 6.68
N SER A 92 6.21 11.49 6.95
CA SER A 92 7.65 11.78 7.02
C SER A 92 8.23 12.21 5.65
N VAL A 93 7.78 11.61 4.55
CA VAL A 93 8.13 12.04 3.18
C VAL A 93 7.57 13.43 2.90
N GLU A 94 6.30 13.67 3.21
CA GLU A 94 5.64 14.97 3.00
C GLU A 94 6.35 16.08 3.77
N SER A 95 6.71 15.82 5.03
CA SER A 95 7.49 16.73 5.86
C SER A 95 8.88 17.00 5.30
N ALA A 96 9.57 15.97 4.79
CA ALA A 96 10.88 16.13 4.16
C ALA A 96 10.82 16.98 2.89
N LEU A 97 9.80 16.78 2.06
CA LEU A 97 9.52 17.60 0.87
C LEU A 97 9.20 19.05 1.25
N ALA A 98 8.32 19.26 2.23
CA ALA A 98 7.90 20.58 2.68
C ALA A 98 9.03 21.38 3.34
N SER A 99 9.94 20.71 4.06
CA SER A 99 11.11 21.32 4.68
C SER A 99 12.29 21.51 3.73
N GLY A 100 12.15 21.11 2.46
CA GLY A 100 13.19 21.27 1.44
C GLY A 100 14.42 20.40 1.70
N GLN A 101 14.24 19.22 2.28
CA GLN A 101 15.34 18.28 2.48
C GLN A 101 15.98 17.86 1.14
N PRO A 102 17.25 17.40 1.17
CA PRO A 102 17.93 16.96 -0.04
C PRO A 102 17.13 15.88 -0.78
N ALA A 103 17.08 15.97 -2.12
CA ALA A 103 16.33 15.03 -2.95
C ALA A 103 16.67 13.56 -2.64
N SER A 104 17.95 13.24 -2.43
CA SER A 104 18.39 11.88 -2.06
C SER A 104 17.84 11.38 -0.72
N GLU A 105 17.55 12.27 0.23
CA GLU A 105 16.96 11.90 1.52
C GLU A 105 15.46 11.64 1.36
N VAL A 106 14.78 12.51 0.61
CA VAL A 106 13.37 12.32 0.24
C VAL A 106 13.17 11.01 -0.52
N ASP A 107 14.04 10.70 -1.49
CA ASP A 107 13.98 9.46 -2.28
C ASP A 107 14.11 8.23 -1.40
N LYS A 108 15.04 8.24 -0.42
CA LYS A 108 15.17 7.12 0.53
C LYS A 108 13.89 6.89 1.32
N ARG A 109 13.25 7.96 1.80
CA ARG A 109 11.98 7.88 2.53
C ARG A 109 10.83 7.40 1.65
N ILE A 110 10.80 7.82 0.37
CA ILE A 110 9.83 7.32 -0.61
C ILE A 110 10.03 5.82 -0.82
N GLN A 111 11.27 5.37 -1.03
CA GLN A 111 11.57 3.95 -1.22
C GLN A 111 11.18 3.12 0.02
N GLN A 112 11.51 3.61 1.22
CA GLN A 112 11.09 2.97 2.46
C GLN A 112 9.57 2.87 2.57
N SER A 113 8.85 3.97 2.31
CA SER A 113 7.38 3.99 2.31
C SER A 113 6.77 2.99 1.29
N LYS A 114 7.43 2.77 0.15
CA LYS A 114 7.02 1.75 -0.84
C LYS A 114 7.20 0.33 -0.29
N GLU A 115 8.31 0.07 0.40
CA GLU A 115 8.57 -1.22 1.04
C GLU A 115 7.57 -1.50 2.16
N ASP A 116 7.32 -0.51 3.02
CA ASP A 116 6.35 -0.62 4.10
C ASP A 116 4.92 -0.83 3.54
N LEU A 117 4.55 -0.14 2.46
CA LEU A 117 3.25 -0.35 1.79
C LEU A 117 3.11 -1.79 1.28
N LYS A 118 4.20 -2.36 0.74
CA LYS A 118 4.21 -3.75 0.31
C LYS A 118 4.06 -4.71 1.49
N ILE A 119 4.70 -4.44 2.63
CA ILE A 119 4.56 -5.24 3.86
C ILE A 119 3.11 -5.18 4.37
N ALA A 120 2.51 -3.99 4.44
CA ALA A 120 1.12 -3.81 4.85
C ALA A 120 0.15 -4.54 3.90
N GLN A 121 0.39 -4.47 2.59
CA GLN A 121 -0.39 -5.21 1.60
C GLN A 121 -0.25 -6.73 1.78
N GLN A 122 0.94 -7.24 2.07
CA GLN A 122 1.18 -8.66 2.32
C GLN A 122 0.53 -9.12 3.63
N ALA A 123 0.61 -8.31 4.69
CA ALA A 123 -0.07 -8.58 5.95
C ALA A 123 -1.59 -8.66 5.74
N TYR A 124 -2.16 -7.71 4.98
CA TYR A 124 -3.57 -7.73 4.59
C TYR A 124 -3.94 -8.98 3.78
N ASN A 125 -3.16 -9.32 2.77
CA ASN A 125 -3.43 -10.49 1.91
C ASN A 125 -3.28 -11.82 2.66
N SER A 126 -2.51 -11.83 3.76
CA SER A 126 -2.35 -13.01 4.61
C SER A 126 -3.54 -13.23 5.55
N LEU A 127 -4.43 -12.24 5.69
CA LEU A 127 -5.69 -12.41 6.39
C LEU A 127 -6.54 -13.44 5.63
N SER A 128 -6.67 -14.64 6.20
CA SER A 128 -7.45 -15.73 5.59
C SER A 128 -8.95 -15.53 5.84
N VAL A 129 -9.50 -14.43 5.32
CA VAL A 129 -10.95 -14.18 5.31
C VAL A 129 -11.54 -14.95 4.14
N LYS A 130 -11.92 -16.21 4.39
CA LYS A 130 -12.61 -17.09 3.43
C LYS A 130 -14.10 -16.82 3.35
#